data_AF-A0A7L3AA76-F1
#
_entry.id   AF-A0A7L3AA76-F1
#
_cell.length_a   1.000
_cell.length_b   1.000
_cell.length_c   1.000
_cell.angle_alpha   90.00
_cell.angle_beta   90.00
_cell.angle_gamma   90.00
#
_symmetry.space_group_name_H-M   'P 1'
#
loop_
_entity.id
_entity.type
_entity.pdbx_description
1 polymer ?
#
loop_
_entity_poly.entity_id
_entity_poly.type
_entity_poly.pdbx_seq_one_letter_code
_entity_poly.pdbx_strand_id
1 'polypeptide(L)' 'SLRYLHVAVSEPSPGVPQFMSIGFVDGIPFTRYNSERGRVEPLTQWIKDGAEPEYWERQTQINERNQHVGVRSLETL' A
#
# COMPACT_ATOMS: atom_id res chain seq x y z
N SER A 1 -7.90 -16.76 0.48
CA SER A 1 -7.59 -15.87 1.61
C SER A 1 -7.11 -14.51 1.13
N LEU A 2 -7.56 -13.43 1.76
CA LEU A 2 -7.06 -12.06 1.54
C LEU A 2 -6.07 -11.69 2.66
N ARG A 3 -4.93 -11.08 2.32
CA ARG A 3 -3.94 -10.60 3.28
C ARG A 3 -3.34 -9.26 2.84
N TYR A 4 -2.96 -8.44 3.81
CA TYR A 4 -2.22 -7.20 3.58
C TYR A 4 -0.94 -7.21 4.40
N LEU A 5 0.17 -6.87 3.76
CA LEU A 5 1.46 -6.60 4.41
C LEU A 5 1.64 -5.09 4.46
N HIS A 6 1.88 -4.53 5.64
CA HIS A 6 2.25 -3.13 5.82
C HIS A 6 3.65 -3.06 6.42
N VAL A 7 4.49 -2.19 5.86
CA VAL A 7 5.85 -1.95 6.35
C VAL A 7 6.02 -0.45 6.49
N ALA A 8 6.49 -0.01 7.63
CA ALA A 8 6.96 1.35 7.89
C ALA A 8 8.42 1.28 8.35
N VAL A 9 9.26 2.21 7.88
CA VAL A 9 10.68 2.30 8.28
C VAL A 9 10.98 3.69 8.83
N SER A 10 11.85 3.77 9.84
CA SER A 10 12.25 5.05 10.46
C SER A 10 13.21 5.83 9.57
N GLU A 11 14.08 5.13 8.84
CA GLU A 11 15.09 5.71 7.96
C GLU A 11 14.82 5.28 6.51
N PRO A 12 13.99 6.03 5.75
CA PRO A 12 13.80 5.78 4.33
C PRO A 12 15.06 6.14 3.54
N SER A 13 15.23 5.48 2.38
CA SER A 13 16.32 5.75 1.44
C SER A 13 15.80 5.64 0.01
N PRO A 14 16.52 6.09 -1.02
CA PRO A 14 16.09 5.91 -2.41
C PRO A 14 15.76 4.44 -2.71
N GLY A 15 14.53 4.15 -3.11
CA GLY A 15 14.04 2.78 -3.38
C GLY A 15 13.55 2.01 -2.15
N VAL A 16 13.66 2.60 -0.95
CA VAL A 16 13.09 2.11 0.30
C VAL A 16 12.12 3.17 0.82
N PRO A 17 10.84 3.11 0.42
CA PRO A 17 9.85 4.10 0.82
C PRO A 17 9.60 4.02 2.33
N GLN A 18 9.29 5.16 2.95
CA GLN A 18 8.98 5.24 4.38
C GLN A 18 7.81 4.34 4.78
N PHE A 19 6.83 4.18 3.89
CA PHE A 19 5.72 3.25 4.05
C PHE A 19 5.43 2.51 2.76
N MET A 20 5.11 1.21 2.87
CA MET A 20 4.59 0.41 1.77
C MET A 20 3.52 -0.57 2.24
N SER A 21 2.64 -0.92 1.30
CA SER A 21 1.54 -1.85 1.51
C SER A 21 1.39 -2.76 0.30
N ILE A 22 1.22 -4.07 0.52
CA ILE A 22 0.96 -5.05 -0.54
C ILE A 22 -0.27 -5.87 -0.19
N GLY A 23 -1.24 -5.92 -1.09
CA GLY A 23 -2.40 -6.79 -0.99
C GLY A 23 -2.16 -8.12 -1.69
N PHE A 24 -2.55 -9.21 -1.05
CA PHE A 24 -2.47 -10.58 -1.57
C PHE A 24 -3.84 -11.25 -1.60
N VAL A 25 -4.20 -11.89 -2.72
CA VAL A 25 -5.31 -12.83 -2.80
C VAL A 25 -4.75 -14.22 -3.09
N ASP A 26 -5.06 -15.18 -2.22
CA ASP A 26 -4.54 -16.56 -2.29
C ASP A 26 -3.00 -16.65 -2.41
N GLY A 27 -2.30 -15.72 -1.74
CA GLY A 27 -0.84 -15.64 -1.75
C GLY A 27 -0.25 -14.91 -2.96
N ILE A 28 -1.08 -14.49 -3.92
CA ILE A 28 -0.66 -13.76 -5.11
C ILE A 28 -0.81 -12.25 -4.87
N PRO A 29 0.25 -11.45 -5.01
CA PRO A 29 0.16 -10.00 -4.86
C PRO A 29 -0.68 -9.39 -5.98
N PHE A 30 -1.68 -8.58 -5.64
CA PHE A 30 -2.59 -7.99 -6.61
C PHE A 30 -2.61 -6.46 -6.59
N THR A 31 -2.22 -5.84 -5.48
CA THR A 31 -2.05 -4.38 -5.38
C THR A 31 -0.80 -4.01 -4.60
N ARG A 32 -0.24 -2.85 -4.91
CA ARG A 32 0.80 -2.20 -4.08
C ARG A 32 0.51 -0.73 -3.86
N TYR A 33 1.02 -0.21 -2.76
CA TYR A 33 1.16 1.21 -2.46
C TYR A 33 2.56 1.45 -1.89
N ASN A 34 3.15 2.60 -2.21
CA ASN A 34 4.27 3.13 -1.46
C ASN A 34 4.19 4.65 -1.33
N SER A 35 4.83 5.18 -0.30
CA SER A 35 4.82 6.60 0.03
C SER A 35 5.52 7.48 -1.01
N GLU A 36 6.39 6.92 -1.85
CA GLU A 36 7.04 7.64 -2.95
C GLU A 36 6.08 7.92 -4.12
N ARG A 37 5.20 6.96 -4.44
CA ARG A 37 4.21 7.09 -5.53
C ARG A 37 2.90 7.70 -5.08
N GLY A 38 2.54 7.53 -3.81
CA GLY A 38 1.34 8.11 -3.21
C GLY A 38 0.02 7.59 -3.80
N ARG A 39 0.01 6.43 -4.48
CA ARG A 39 -1.21 5.84 -5.02
C ARG A 39 -1.14 4.32 -5.07
N VAL A 40 -2.30 3.68 -4.98
CA VAL A 40 -2.41 2.23 -5.16
C VAL A 40 -2.28 1.88 -6.65
N GLU A 41 -1.50 0.85 -6.94
CA GLU A 41 -1.28 0.34 -8.28
C GLU A 41 -1.68 -1.14 -8.40
N PRO A 42 -2.32 -1.55 -9.50
CA PRO A 42 -2.55 -2.96 -9.79
C PRO A 42 -1.23 -3.67 -10.06
N LEU A 43 -1.14 -4.92 -9.60
CA LEU A 43 -0.03 -5.84 -9.89
C LEU A 43 -0.44 -6.99 -10.81
N THR A 44 -1.75 -7.17 -11.04
CA THR A 44 -2.30 -8.19 -11.92
C THR A 44 -3.32 -7.57 -12.88
N GLN A 45 -3.48 -8.20 -14.04
CA GLN A 45 -4.39 -7.69 -15.08
C GLN A 45 -5.86 -7.77 -14.65
N TRP A 46 -6.25 -8.83 -13.94
CA TRP A 46 -7.64 -9.05 -13.52
C TRP A 46 -8.17 -7.94 -12.62
N ILE A 47 -7.36 -7.41 -11.68
CA ILE A 47 -7.82 -6.33 -10.80
C ILE A 47 -7.83 -5.01 -11.54
N LYS A 48 -6.87 -4.79 -12.44
CA LYS A 48 -6.79 -3.58 -13.27
C LYS A 48 -8.06 -3.41 -14.11
N ASP A 49 -8.55 -4.50 -14.69
CA ASP A 49 -9.71 -4.47 -15.59
C ASP A 49 -11.04 -4.65 -14.84
N GLY A 50 -11.03 -5.30 -13.68
CA GLY A 50 -12.23 -5.63 -12.91
C GLY A 50 -12.61 -4.62 -11.81
N ALA A 51 -11.75 -3.65 -11.51
CA ALA A 51 -12.02 -2.66 -10.46
C ALA A 51 -12.42 -1.31 -11.03
N GLU A 52 -13.52 -0.77 -10.53
CA GLU A 52 -14.01 0.57 -10.87
C GLU A 52 -13.03 1.67 -10.40
N PRO A 53 -13.00 2.85 -11.05
CA PRO A 53 -12.11 3.95 -10.66
C PRO A 53 -12.16 4.32 -9.18
N GLU A 54 -13.34 4.32 -8.56
CA GLU A 54 -13.57 4.66 -7.16
C GLU A 54 -12.90 3.66 -6.20
N TYR A 55 -12.69 2.42 -6.64
CA TYR A 55 -11.92 1.45 -5.86
C TYR A 55 -10.49 1.93 -5.64
N TRP A 56 -9.83 2.41 -6.70
CA TRP A 56 -8.43 2.85 -6.65
C TRP A 56 -8.25 4.09 -5.79
N GLU A 57 -9.18 5.05 -5.91
CA GLU A 57 -9.18 6.26 -5.08
C GLU A 57 -9.36 5.91 -3.59
N ARG A 58 -10.38 5.11 -3.27
CA ARG A 58 -10.66 4.68 -1.89
C ARG A 58 -9.47 3.91 -1.30
N GLN A 59 -8.88 2.98 -2.06
CA GLN A 59 -7.71 2.23 -1.57
C GLN A 59 -6.50 3.14 -1.37
N THR A 60 -6.33 4.17 -2.20
CA THR A 60 -5.27 5.16 -2.03
C THR A 60 -5.45 5.93 -0.71
N GLN A 61 -6.64 6.46 -0.45
CA GLN A 61 -6.96 7.16 0.81
C GLN A 61 -6.76 6.29 2.06
N ILE A 62 -7.11 5.00 1.99
CA ILE A 62 -6.87 4.04 3.07
C ILE A 62 -5.36 3.87 3.32
N ASN A 63 -4.55 3.75 2.26
CA ASN A 63 -3.11 3.58 2.42
C ASN A 63 -2.41 4.86 2.88
N GLU A 64 -2.87 6.05 2.47
CA GLU A 64 -2.41 7.32 3.03
C GLU A 64 -2.68 7.40 4.54
N ARG A 65 -3.88 6.99 4.99
CA ARG A 65 -4.18 6.90 6.42
C ARG A 65 -3.26 5.91 7.14
N ASN A 66 -3.05 4.73 6.57
CA ASN A 66 -2.17 3.71 7.15
C ASN A 66 -0.72 4.18 7.21
N GLN A 67 -0.25 4.92 6.20
CA GLN A 67 1.05 5.57 6.22
C GLN A 67 1.17 6.52 7.42
N HIS A 68 0.22 7.44 7.61
CA HIS A 68 0.24 8.36 8.75
C HIS A 68 0.29 7.63 10.10
N VAL A 69 -0.50 6.56 10.26
CA VAL A 69 -0.49 5.75 11.49
C VAL A 69 0.82 5.01 11.67
N GLY A 70 1.34 4.39 10.60
CA GLY A 70 2.57 3.62 10.62
C GLY A 70 3.78 4.48 10.98
N VAL A 71 3.92 5.63 10.32
CA VAL A 71 5.01 6.58 10.57
C VAL A 71 4.95 7.11 12.01
N ARG A 72 3.77 7.54 12.47
CA ARG A 72 3.60 8.01 13.85
C ARG A 72 3.94 6.95 14.89
N SER A 73 3.64 5.68 14.59
CA SER A 73 3.97 4.58 15.51
C SER A 73 5.49 4.45 15.71
N LEU A 74 6.29 4.70 14.67
CA LEU A 74 7.75 4.68 14.77
C LEU A 74 8.32 5.79 15.66
N GLU A 75 7.65 6.93 15.75
CA GLU A 75 8.05 8.06 16.62
C GLU A 75 7.77 7.77 18.11
N THR A 76 6.97 6.75 18.41
CA THR A 76 6.56 6.38 19.77
C THR A 76 7.24 5.12 20.31
N LEU A 77 8.17 4.53 19.56
CA LEU A 77 9.00 3.38 19.95
C LEU A 77 10.32 3.84 20.56
#